data_AF-A0A8S3V8P1-F1
#
_entry.id   AF-A0A8S3V8P1-F1
#
_cell.length_a   1.000
_cell.length_b   1.000
_cell.length_c   1.000
_cell.angle_alpha   90.00
_cell.angle_beta   90.00
_cell.angle_gamma   90.00
#
_symmetry.space_group_name_H-M   'P 1'
#
loop_
_entity.id
_entity.type
_entity.pdbx_description
1 polymer ?
#
loop_
_entity_poly.entity_id
_entity_poly.type
_entity_poly.pdbx_seq_one_letter_code
_entity_poly.pdbx_strand_id
1 'polypeptide(L)'
;MQHLINICQTFSEKWAFKFSPTKSNVLRYSKKNKNVTSNLTLYDDIIPLVTSAKHVGILLNCKFRSMDQTLNACRVLRSTALSVLNSGIHPSILNPLTCSKIILQICYSKALYGCELWNNLTQTELTMLERSHRFVCKIIQGLPKRTRSDKCTSLLGWFSVESIINRCKLGRLCRLKSSALPKRRMISRLMEFKHKCVPEQLGFIPDIYKAAEKYNITDYIVNFANTGSFPSKKLWSVIVNQNINASEETWWSYRISCDNDFYMFRHIHSAIKPHKAWTIAKQFPELRVSAKYVIDLCSIVRYEDEHLLCDKCGKFFLNIVEHLLVSCDFIQDKRDDLWQDIININPIQFSVFMDSLSAHEFTTTILSCNTSYKLENEELTFFL
;
A
#
# COMPACT_ATOMS: atom_id res chain seq x y z
N MET A 1 41.29 5.90 9.47
CA MET A 1 40.32 6.60 8.60
C MET A 1 41.00 7.57 7.66
N GLN A 2 41.79 8.55 8.15
CA GLN A 2 42.52 9.50 7.29
C GLN A 2 43.36 8.81 6.20
N HIS A 3 44.06 7.71 6.54
CA HIS A 3 44.82 6.93 5.56
C HIS A 3 43.98 6.47 4.34
N LEU A 4 42.71 6.06 4.56
CA LEU A 4 41.81 5.67 3.46
C LEU A 4 41.41 6.87 2.59
N ILE A 5 41.24 8.04 3.21
CA ILE A 5 40.95 9.29 2.50
C ILE A 5 42.15 9.69 1.64
N ASN A 6 43.37 9.59 2.18
CA ASN A 6 44.60 9.87 1.43
C ASN A 6 44.75 8.92 0.23
N ILE A 7 44.43 7.63 0.39
CA ILE A 7 44.39 6.68 -0.74
C ILE A 7 43.39 7.15 -1.81
N CYS A 8 42.19 7.58 -1.42
CA CYS A 8 41.22 8.13 -2.38
C CYS A 8 41.77 9.38 -3.07
N GLN A 9 42.44 10.28 -2.35
CA GLN A 9 43.07 11.47 -2.92
C GLN A 9 44.15 11.10 -3.95
N THR A 10 45.10 10.23 -3.61
CA THR A 10 46.13 9.76 -4.56
C THR A 10 45.51 9.09 -5.79
N PHE A 11 44.42 8.34 -5.61
CA PHE A 11 43.68 7.76 -6.72
C PHE A 11 43.04 8.84 -7.60
N SER A 12 42.40 9.85 -7.00
CA SER A 12 41.77 10.94 -7.75
C SER A 12 42.80 11.73 -8.60
N GLU A 13 43.99 11.96 -8.05
CA GLU A 13 45.11 12.59 -8.74
C GLU A 13 45.59 11.73 -9.92
N LYS A 14 45.75 10.42 -9.70
CA LYS A 14 46.12 9.46 -10.76
C LYS A 14 45.13 9.45 -11.94
N TRP A 15 43.84 9.61 -11.66
CA TRP A 15 42.78 9.57 -12.66
C TRP A 15 42.26 10.97 -13.04
N ALA A 16 43.00 12.02 -12.68
CA ALA A 16 42.74 13.41 -13.04
C ALA A 16 41.32 13.92 -12.73
N PHE A 17 40.75 13.50 -11.60
CA PHE A 17 39.50 14.07 -11.07
C PHE A 17 39.70 14.55 -9.64
N LYS A 18 38.84 15.47 -9.17
CA LYS A 18 38.88 15.96 -7.78
C LYS A 18 37.57 15.67 -7.07
N PHE A 19 37.69 15.17 -5.84
CA PHE A 19 36.55 15.17 -4.92
C PHE A 19 36.27 16.60 -4.43
N SER A 20 35.03 16.87 -4.03
CA SER A 20 34.64 18.18 -3.49
C SER A 20 34.56 18.08 -1.96
N PRO A 21 35.48 18.72 -1.22
CA PRO A 21 35.46 18.68 0.25
C PRO A 21 34.16 19.21 0.84
N THR A 22 33.57 20.23 0.22
CA THR A 22 32.29 20.82 0.63
C THR A 22 31.08 19.91 0.42
N LYS A 23 31.16 18.93 -0.49
CA LYS A 23 30.12 17.91 -0.70
C LYS A 23 30.41 16.61 0.06
N SER A 24 31.63 16.45 0.58
CA SER A 24 32.04 15.33 1.40
C SER A 24 31.57 15.53 2.84
N ASN A 25 31.09 14.45 3.46
CA ASN A 25 30.54 14.49 4.80
C ASN A 25 31.05 13.29 5.60
N VAL A 26 31.41 13.50 6.86
CA VAL A 26 31.74 12.44 7.80
C VAL A 26 30.50 12.15 8.64
N LEU A 27 30.02 10.91 8.57
CA LEU A 27 28.96 10.40 9.44
C LEU A 27 29.56 9.46 10.47
N ARG A 28 29.36 9.76 11.75
CA ARG A 28 29.82 8.91 12.85
C ARG A 28 28.67 8.15 13.48
N TYR A 29 28.71 6.83 13.42
CA TYR A 29 27.76 5.96 14.11
C TYR A 29 28.31 5.63 15.51
N SER A 30 27.62 6.06 16.57
CA SER A 30 28.01 5.79 17.96
C SER A 30 26.78 5.73 18.86
N LYS A 31 26.75 4.77 19.81
CA LYS A 31 25.73 4.72 20.87
C LYS A 31 25.92 5.82 21.92
N LYS A 32 27.14 6.38 22.05
CA LYS A 32 27.47 7.44 23.02
C LYS A 32 27.74 8.76 22.29
N ASN A 33 27.02 9.82 22.67
CA ASN A 33 27.30 11.20 22.24
C ASN A 33 28.57 11.69 22.95
N LYS A 34 29.73 11.40 22.36
CA LYS A 34 30.95 12.14 22.71
C LYS A 34 31.10 13.25 21.68
N ASN A 35 31.11 14.50 22.14
CA ASN A 35 31.52 15.66 21.34
C ASN A 35 32.98 15.45 20.95
N VAL A 36 33.19 14.87 19.76
CA VAL A 36 34.52 14.66 19.21
C VAL A 36 34.50 15.34 17.85
N THR A 37 35.38 16.31 17.68
CA THR A 37 35.68 16.92 16.40
C THR A 37 36.41 15.90 15.52
N SER A 38 36.04 15.81 14.24
CA SER A 38 36.83 15.04 13.27
C SER A 38 37.80 15.96 12.57
N ASN A 39 39.10 15.76 12.77
CA ASN A 39 40.16 16.46 12.03
C ASN A 39 40.46 15.75 10.71
N LEU A 40 39.42 15.26 10.01
CA LEU A 40 39.60 14.57 8.73
C LEU A 40 39.69 15.62 7.63
N THR A 41 40.75 15.54 6.82
CA THR A 41 41.00 16.49 5.73
C THR A 41 40.99 15.82 4.37
N LEU A 42 40.63 16.58 3.33
CA LEU A 42 40.64 16.17 1.93
C LEU A 42 41.17 17.34 1.09
N TYR A 43 42.34 17.19 0.47
CA TYR A 43 43.08 18.30 -0.16
C TYR A 43 43.24 19.51 0.79
N ASP A 44 43.65 19.24 2.03
CA ASP A 44 43.85 20.25 3.09
C ASP A 44 42.59 20.95 3.63
N ASP A 45 41.42 20.71 3.02
CA ASP A 45 40.13 21.17 3.52
C ASP A 45 39.56 20.22 4.59
N ILE A 46 39.00 20.77 5.67
CA ILE A 46 38.35 19.99 6.72
C ILE A 46 36.99 19.48 6.23
N ILE A 47 36.78 18.17 6.30
CA ILE A 47 35.48 17.56 5.97
C ILE A 47 34.53 17.73 7.17
N PRO A 48 33.32 18.29 6.98
CA PRO A 48 32.38 18.50 8.07
C PRO A 48 31.89 17.17 8.67
N LEU A 49 31.87 17.13 10.00
CA LEU A 49 31.17 16.09 10.76
C LEU A 49 29.69 16.44 10.83
N VAL A 50 28.85 15.59 10.25
CA VAL A 50 27.39 15.80 10.21
C VAL A 50 26.65 14.67 10.91
N THR A 51 25.45 14.97 11.41
CA THR A 51 24.56 13.96 12.01
C THR A 51 23.71 13.24 10.98
N SER A 52 23.49 13.86 9.82
CA SER A 52 22.76 13.25 8.71
C SER A 52 23.33 13.70 7.37
N ALA A 53 23.28 12.81 6.37
CA ALA A 53 23.67 13.13 5.00
C ALA A 53 22.80 12.38 4.00
N LYS A 54 22.52 13.00 2.85
CA LYS A 54 21.76 12.37 1.77
C LYS A 54 22.72 11.61 0.86
N HIS A 55 22.57 10.29 0.75
CA HIS A 55 23.33 9.44 -0.14
C HIS A 55 22.40 8.80 -1.17
N VAL A 56 22.59 9.11 -2.45
CA VAL A 56 21.77 8.60 -3.57
C VAL A 56 20.27 8.74 -3.30
N GLY A 57 19.84 9.90 -2.81
CA GLY A 57 18.42 10.13 -2.49
C GLY A 57 17.97 9.72 -1.08
N ILE A 58 18.74 8.89 -0.38
CA ILE A 58 18.38 8.30 0.92
C ILE A 58 19.05 9.09 2.05
N LEU A 59 18.27 9.49 3.06
CA LEU A 59 18.79 10.20 4.22
C LEU A 59 19.44 9.23 5.20
N LEU A 60 20.75 9.29 5.39
CA LEU A 60 21.46 8.53 6.41
C LEU A 60 21.54 9.37 7.68
N ASN A 61 21.27 8.78 8.85
CA ASN A 61 21.34 9.45 10.14
C ASN A 61 22.25 8.64 11.09
N CYS A 62 23.14 9.32 11.81
CA CYS A 62 24.05 8.74 12.78
C CYS A 62 23.36 7.97 13.92
N LYS A 63 22.09 8.27 14.21
CA LYS A 63 21.28 7.64 15.27
C LYS A 63 20.50 6.40 14.81
N PHE A 64 20.61 6.01 13.53
CA PHE A 64 19.82 4.92 12.92
C PHE A 64 18.30 5.05 13.13
N ARG A 65 17.79 6.28 13.31
CA ARG A 65 16.35 6.55 13.46
C ARG A 65 15.72 6.77 12.09
N SER A 66 14.61 6.09 11.84
CA SER A 66 13.84 6.20 10.59
C SER A 66 12.79 7.33 10.62
N MET A 67 12.51 7.94 11.77
CA MET A 67 11.37 8.87 11.92
C MET A 67 11.38 10.03 10.92
N ASP A 68 12.54 10.66 10.70
CA ASP A 68 12.68 11.76 9.75
C ASP A 68 12.41 11.30 8.31
N GLN A 69 12.83 10.07 7.97
CA GLN A 69 12.55 9.46 6.66
C GLN A 69 11.06 9.15 6.52
N THR A 70 10.43 8.61 7.56
CA THR A 70 8.99 8.32 7.60
C THR A 70 8.16 9.60 7.43
N LEU A 71 8.50 10.67 8.16
CA LEU A 71 7.87 11.98 8.02
C LEU A 71 8.01 12.53 6.60
N ASN A 72 9.22 12.47 6.04
CA ASN A 72 9.45 12.91 4.68
C ASN A 72 8.68 12.06 3.65
N ALA A 73 8.63 10.74 3.81
CA ALA A 73 7.87 9.83 2.95
C ALA A 73 6.37 10.13 2.99
N CYS A 74 5.80 10.31 4.18
CA CYS A 74 4.41 10.73 4.38
C CYS A 74 4.12 12.06 3.67
N ARG A 75 4.99 13.06 3.85
CA ARG A 75 4.87 14.36 3.21
C ARG A 75 4.90 14.24 1.69
N VAL A 76 5.92 13.56 1.14
CA VAL A 76 6.10 13.36 -0.30
C VAL A 76 4.91 12.59 -0.90
N LEU A 77 4.43 11.55 -0.23
CA LEU A 77 3.29 10.76 -0.69
C LEU A 77 2.05 11.65 -0.84
N ARG A 78 1.73 12.44 0.20
CA ARG A 78 0.54 13.29 0.21
C ARG A 78 0.66 14.48 -0.75
N SER A 79 1.78 15.19 -0.73
CA SER A 79 1.99 16.36 -1.57
C SER A 79 2.03 15.99 -3.06
N THR A 80 2.69 14.87 -3.40
CA THR A 80 2.74 14.38 -4.78
C THR A 80 1.37 13.90 -5.23
N ALA A 81 0.63 13.18 -4.38
CA ALA A 81 -0.73 12.75 -4.71
C ALA A 81 -1.63 13.95 -5.00
N LEU A 82 -1.63 14.98 -4.14
CA LEU A 82 -2.41 16.20 -4.37
C LEU A 82 -1.98 16.93 -5.63
N SER A 83 -0.68 17.04 -5.90
CA SER A 83 -0.17 17.64 -7.13
C SER A 83 -0.65 16.88 -8.38
N VAL A 84 -0.57 15.55 -8.38
CA VAL A 84 -1.00 14.70 -9.49
C VAL A 84 -2.51 14.85 -9.73
N LEU A 85 -3.31 14.83 -8.67
CA LEU A 85 -4.75 15.01 -8.75
C LEU A 85 -5.15 16.39 -9.27
N ASN A 86 -4.44 17.45 -8.82
CA ASN A 86 -4.66 18.83 -9.27
C ASN A 86 -4.22 19.07 -10.72
N SER A 87 -3.43 18.17 -11.31
CA SER A 87 -3.03 18.23 -12.74
C SER A 87 -4.03 17.55 -13.68
N GLY A 88 -5.28 17.33 -13.25
CA GLY A 88 -6.35 16.75 -14.08
C GLY A 88 -6.58 15.25 -13.88
N ILE A 89 -5.83 14.59 -12.99
CA ILE A 89 -6.02 13.17 -12.64
C ILE A 89 -6.99 13.09 -11.45
N HIS A 90 -8.13 13.77 -11.54
CA HIS A 90 -9.09 13.84 -10.45
C HIS A 90 -10.10 12.66 -10.55
N PRO A 91 -10.58 12.07 -9.43
CA PRO A 91 -11.63 11.04 -9.44
C PRO A 91 -12.92 11.47 -10.14
N SER A 92 -13.18 12.78 -10.26
CA SER A 92 -14.33 13.30 -11.01
C SER A 92 -14.16 13.27 -12.52
N ILE A 93 -12.98 12.90 -13.02
CA ILE A 93 -12.69 12.83 -14.47
C ILE A 93 -12.27 11.40 -14.83
N LEU A 94 -11.36 10.81 -14.06
CA LEU A 94 -10.80 9.50 -14.34
C LEU A 94 -11.34 8.42 -13.41
N ASN A 95 -11.42 7.20 -13.94
CA ASN A 95 -11.73 6.02 -13.14
C ASN A 95 -10.71 5.84 -11.99
N PRO A 96 -11.16 5.59 -10.74
CA PRO A 96 -10.27 5.42 -9.59
C PRO A 96 -9.19 4.34 -9.75
N LEU A 97 -9.41 3.29 -10.54
CA LEU A 97 -8.40 2.26 -10.82
C LEU A 97 -7.28 2.78 -11.72
N THR A 98 -7.60 3.68 -12.65
CA THR A 98 -6.60 4.36 -13.48
C THR A 98 -5.79 5.34 -12.63
N CYS A 99 -6.46 6.16 -11.80
CA CYS A 99 -5.81 7.03 -10.82
C CYS A 99 -4.89 6.23 -9.89
N SER A 100 -5.38 5.11 -9.38
CA SER A 100 -4.66 4.17 -8.52
C SER A 100 -3.34 3.71 -9.15
N LYS A 101 -3.36 3.25 -10.41
CA LYS A 101 -2.14 2.85 -11.14
C LYS A 101 -1.13 3.99 -11.28
N ILE A 102 -1.59 5.18 -11.68
CA ILE A 102 -0.72 6.35 -11.85
C ILE A 102 -0.09 6.76 -10.51
N ILE A 103 -0.89 6.79 -9.45
CA ILE A 103 -0.43 7.14 -8.10
C ILE A 103 0.57 6.12 -7.56
N LEU A 104 0.35 4.81 -7.76
CA LEU A 104 1.33 3.79 -7.40
C LEU A 104 2.64 3.98 -8.19
N GLN A 105 2.56 4.29 -9.48
CA GLN A 105 3.75 4.45 -10.30
C GLN A 105 4.55 5.71 -9.98
N ILE A 106 3.89 6.83 -9.63
CA ILE A 106 4.55 8.13 -9.41
C ILE A 106 4.77 8.42 -7.93
N CYS A 107 3.74 8.30 -7.12
CA CYS A 107 3.78 8.75 -5.73
C CYS A 107 4.53 7.74 -4.84
N TYR A 108 4.24 6.44 -4.99
CA TYR A 108 4.90 5.41 -4.18
C TYR A 108 6.37 5.23 -4.58
N SER A 109 6.68 5.30 -5.87
CA SER A 109 8.08 5.25 -6.33
C SER A 109 8.94 6.37 -5.75
N LYS A 110 8.37 7.58 -5.58
CA LYS A 110 9.04 8.72 -4.93
C LYS A 110 9.07 8.59 -3.41
N ALA A 111 7.93 8.28 -2.78
CA ALA A 111 7.79 8.30 -1.33
C ALA A 111 8.48 7.12 -0.64
N LEU A 112 8.44 5.93 -1.25
CA LEU A 112 9.01 4.69 -0.72
C LEU A 112 10.36 4.36 -1.36
N TYR A 113 11.01 5.34 -2.00
CA TYR A 113 12.33 5.15 -2.56
C TYR A 113 13.33 4.72 -1.47
N GLY A 114 13.94 3.56 -1.63
CA GLY A 114 14.90 3.02 -0.66
C GLY A 114 14.27 2.47 0.62
N CYS A 115 12.95 2.24 0.65
CA CYS A 115 12.26 1.73 1.84
C CYS A 115 12.76 0.36 2.31
N GLU A 116 13.41 -0.41 1.44
CA GLU A 116 14.09 -1.64 1.81
C GLU A 116 15.23 -1.46 2.82
N LEU A 117 15.77 -0.24 2.94
CA LEU A 117 16.82 0.11 3.90
C LEU A 117 16.27 0.72 5.19
N TRP A 118 14.95 0.93 5.29
CA TRP A 118 14.34 1.47 6.50
C TRP A 118 14.34 0.38 7.56
N ASN A 119 15.23 0.51 8.54
CA ASN A 119 15.45 -0.52 9.55
C ASN A 119 14.68 -0.19 10.84
N ASN A 120 14.09 -1.21 11.46
CA ASN A 120 13.42 -1.09 12.76
C ASN A 120 12.28 -0.05 12.80
N LEU A 121 11.45 -0.01 11.75
CA LEU A 121 10.26 0.83 11.75
C LEU A 121 9.39 0.51 12.96
N THR A 122 9.13 1.51 13.79
CA THR A 122 8.26 1.40 14.95
C THR A 122 6.78 1.31 14.51
N GLN A 123 5.93 0.80 15.41
CA GLN A 123 4.48 0.77 15.15
C GLN A 123 3.90 2.17 14.91
N THR A 124 4.45 3.19 15.57
CA THR A 124 4.08 4.59 15.36
C THR A 124 4.40 5.03 13.94
N GLU A 125 5.59 4.74 13.42
CA GLU A 125 6.00 5.09 12.05
C GLU A 125 5.15 4.37 11.00
N LEU A 126 4.89 3.07 11.20
CA LEU A 126 3.99 2.31 10.33
C LEU A 126 2.58 2.91 10.32
N THR A 127 2.07 3.29 11.49
CA THR A 127 0.75 3.95 11.62
C THR A 127 0.72 5.29 10.88
N MET A 128 1.81 6.08 10.89
CA MET A 128 1.90 7.34 10.16
C MET A 128 1.88 7.13 8.64
N LEU A 129 2.61 6.13 8.15
CA LEU A 129 2.63 5.74 6.74
C LEU A 129 1.24 5.26 6.30
N GLU A 130 0.62 4.40 7.10
CA GLU A 130 -0.75 3.90 6.88
C GLU A 130 -1.78 5.03 6.80
N ARG A 131 -1.71 6.03 7.69
CA ARG A 131 -2.59 7.20 7.62
C ARG A 131 -2.41 7.99 6.32
N SER A 132 -1.18 8.13 5.84
CA SER A 132 -0.88 8.81 4.58
C SER A 132 -1.35 8.01 3.36
N HIS A 133 -1.17 6.69 3.37
CA HIS A 133 -1.71 5.78 2.37
C HIS A 133 -3.23 5.85 2.28
N ARG A 134 -3.94 5.71 3.41
CA ARG A 134 -5.41 5.77 3.46
C ARG A 134 -5.96 7.12 3.03
N PHE A 135 -5.26 8.21 3.34
CA PHE A 135 -5.60 9.54 2.84
C PHE A 135 -5.61 9.55 1.31
N VAL A 136 -4.58 8.99 0.68
CA VAL A 136 -4.52 8.87 -0.79
C VAL A 136 -5.66 7.98 -1.30
N CYS A 137 -5.88 6.79 -0.72
CA CYS A 137 -6.96 5.87 -1.13
C CYS A 137 -8.34 6.53 -1.13
N LYS A 138 -8.64 7.33 -0.11
CA LYS A 138 -9.92 8.03 0.02
C LYS A 138 -10.06 9.11 -1.04
N ILE A 139 -9.02 9.91 -1.27
CA ILE A 139 -9.09 10.99 -2.24
C ILE A 139 -9.23 10.45 -3.66
N ILE A 140 -8.48 9.41 -4.05
CA ILE A 140 -8.56 8.88 -5.43
C ILE A 140 -9.90 8.21 -5.74
N GLN A 141 -10.71 7.91 -4.73
CA GLN A 141 -12.07 7.38 -4.87
C GLN A 141 -13.15 8.43 -4.58
N GLY A 142 -12.78 9.63 -4.12
CA GLY A 142 -13.74 10.64 -3.64
C GLY A 142 -14.57 10.18 -2.42
N LEU A 143 -13.98 9.37 -1.53
CA LEU A 143 -14.65 8.83 -0.35
C LEU A 143 -14.64 9.83 0.83
N PRO A 144 -15.66 9.79 1.72
CA PRO A 144 -15.67 10.57 2.94
C PRO A 144 -14.43 10.38 3.82
N LYS A 145 -14.01 11.45 4.51
CA LYS A 145 -12.86 11.39 5.44
C LYS A 145 -13.01 10.30 6.50
N ARG A 146 -14.24 10.05 6.96
CA ARG A 146 -14.57 9.07 8.01
C ARG A 146 -14.75 7.63 7.53
N THR A 147 -14.63 7.35 6.22
CA THR A 147 -14.74 5.97 5.71
C THR A 147 -13.71 5.07 6.40
N ARG A 148 -14.13 3.86 6.78
CA ARG A 148 -13.28 2.86 7.44
C ARG A 148 -12.10 2.48 6.55
N SER A 149 -10.94 2.23 7.17
CA SER A 149 -9.67 2.00 6.47
C SER A 149 -9.71 0.76 5.59
N ASP A 150 -10.20 -0.37 6.13
CA ASP A 150 -10.26 -1.63 5.41
C ASP A 150 -11.17 -1.56 4.18
N LYS A 151 -12.26 -0.77 4.23
CA LYS A 151 -13.11 -0.53 3.06
C LYS A 151 -12.36 0.25 1.98
N CYS A 152 -11.75 1.38 2.33
CA CYS A 152 -11.16 2.25 1.32
C CYS A 152 -9.95 1.62 0.61
N THR A 153 -9.18 0.75 1.28
CA THR A 153 -8.07 0.03 0.66
C THR A 153 -8.56 -1.19 -0.14
N SER A 154 -9.50 -1.97 0.39
CA SER A 154 -9.98 -3.19 -0.28
C SER A 154 -10.70 -2.89 -1.58
N LEU A 155 -11.51 -1.82 -1.64
CA LEU A 155 -12.23 -1.41 -2.86
C LEU A 155 -11.31 -1.10 -4.06
N LEU A 156 -10.03 -0.79 -3.82
CA LEU A 156 -9.00 -0.58 -4.85
C LEU A 156 -8.13 -1.82 -5.09
N GLY A 157 -8.26 -2.86 -4.27
CA GLY A 157 -7.35 -3.99 -4.21
C GLY A 157 -5.96 -3.62 -3.67
N TRP A 158 -5.87 -2.66 -2.76
CA TRP A 158 -4.61 -2.21 -2.18
C TRP A 158 -4.32 -2.92 -0.86
N PHE A 159 -3.06 -3.35 -0.71
CA PHE A 159 -2.52 -3.89 0.52
C PHE A 159 -1.93 -2.79 1.40
N SER A 160 -1.64 -3.14 2.66
CA SER A 160 -0.96 -2.24 3.61
C SER A 160 0.37 -1.71 3.06
N VAL A 161 0.77 -0.51 3.50
CA VAL A 161 2.09 0.07 3.18
C VAL A 161 3.20 -0.82 3.72
N GLU A 162 2.98 -1.42 4.88
CA GLU A 162 3.94 -2.35 5.46
C GLU A 162 4.20 -3.53 4.52
N SER A 163 3.15 -4.12 3.93
CA SER A 163 3.28 -5.19 2.95
C SER A 163 3.98 -4.74 1.67
N ILE A 164 3.79 -3.48 1.23
CA ILE A 164 4.55 -2.90 0.11
C ILE A 164 6.05 -2.80 0.46
N ILE A 165 6.38 -2.29 1.65
CA ILE A 165 7.77 -2.17 2.13
C ILE A 165 8.42 -3.55 2.25
N ASN A 166 7.70 -4.53 2.82
CA ASN A 166 8.21 -5.88 2.99
C ASN A 166 8.44 -6.60 1.66
N ARG A 167 7.60 -6.37 0.64
CA ARG A 167 7.88 -6.82 -0.74
C ARG A 167 9.19 -6.26 -1.27
N CYS A 168 9.44 -4.97 -1.04
CA CYS A 168 10.70 -4.33 -1.45
C CYS A 168 11.91 -4.92 -0.72
N LYS A 169 11.80 -5.16 0.60
CA LYS A 169 12.86 -5.79 1.42
C LYS A 169 13.19 -7.19 0.92
N LEU A 170 12.18 -8.04 0.79
CA LEU A 170 12.33 -9.44 0.39
C LEU A 170 12.77 -9.56 -1.08
N GLY A 171 12.35 -8.66 -1.97
CA GLY A 171 12.70 -8.70 -3.40
C GLY A 171 14.18 -8.50 -3.73
N ARG A 172 15.01 -8.00 -2.80
CA ARG A 172 16.44 -7.74 -3.05
C ARG A 172 17.37 -8.92 -2.80
N LEU A 173 16.91 -9.99 -2.15
CA LEU A 173 17.76 -11.13 -1.75
C LEU A 173 18.34 -11.91 -2.94
N CYS A 174 17.64 -11.96 -4.08
CA CYS A 174 18.02 -12.79 -5.24
C CYS A 174 19.06 -12.18 -6.19
N ARG A 175 19.48 -10.92 -6.01
CA ARG A 175 20.08 -10.17 -7.13
C ARG A 175 21.55 -10.50 -7.39
N LEU A 176 22.23 -11.19 -6.49
CA LEU A 176 23.69 -11.37 -6.55
C LEU A 176 24.10 -12.82 -6.85
N LYS A 177 25.13 -12.98 -7.70
CA LYS A 177 25.80 -14.27 -7.95
C LYS A 177 26.41 -14.80 -6.64
N SER A 178 26.41 -16.12 -6.45
CA SER A 178 26.99 -16.79 -5.25
C SER A 178 28.47 -16.45 -5.01
N SER A 179 29.22 -16.15 -6.07
CA SER A 179 30.61 -15.72 -6.00
C SER A 179 30.80 -14.27 -5.54
N ALA A 180 29.75 -13.44 -5.55
CA ALA A 180 29.88 -12.03 -5.23
C ALA A 180 30.15 -11.83 -3.73
N LEU A 181 31.17 -11.02 -3.42
CA LEU A 181 31.54 -10.69 -2.04
C LEU A 181 30.36 -10.20 -1.18
N PRO A 182 29.45 -9.32 -1.66
CA PRO A 182 28.33 -8.87 -0.84
C PRO A 182 27.36 -10.00 -0.49
N LYS A 183 27.19 -10.99 -1.37
CA LYS A 183 26.35 -12.17 -1.09
C LYS A 183 26.98 -13.05 -0.01
N ARG A 184 28.29 -13.30 -0.08
CA ARG A 184 29.02 -14.04 0.97
C ARG A 184 28.92 -13.32 2.32
N ARG A 185 29.08 -11.99 2.34
CA ARG A 185 28.92 -11.18 3.56
C ARG A 185 27.50 -11.25 4.11
N MET A 186 26.49 -11.20 3.24
CA MET A 186 25.10 -11.36 3.64
C MET A 186 24.81 -12.74 4.26
N ILE A 187 25.31 -13.82 3.66
CA ILE A 187 25.19 -15.19 4.21
C ILE A 187 25.87 -15.29 5.59
N SER A 188 27.09 -14.75 5.74
CA SER A 188 27.79 -14.69 7.04
C SER A 188 26.93 -14.00 8.10
N ARG A 189 26.38 -12.83 7.78
CA ARG A 189 25.54 -12.06 8.71
C ARG A 189 24.22 -12.77 9.03
N LEU A 190 23.62 -13.48 8.07
CA LEU A 190 22.45 -14.33 8.30
C LEU A 190 22.77 -15.48 9.27
N MET A 191 23.91 -16.15 9.10
CA MET A 191 24.35 -17.22 9.99
C MET A 191 24.65 -16.70 11.39
N GLU A 192 25.36 -15.57 11.52
CA GLU A 192 25.62 -14.91 12.80
C GLU A 192 24.32 -14.54 13.54
N PHE A 193 23.29 -14.09 12.79
CA PHE A 193 21.96 -13.81 13.36
C PHE A 193 21.25 -15.09 13.81
N LYS A 194 21.22 -16.13 12.95
CA LYS A 194 20.59 -17.43 13.22
C LYS A 194 21.17 -18.10 14.47
N HIS A 195 22.49 -18.08 14.62
CA HIS A 195 23.19 -18.69 15.75
C HIS A 195 23.27 -17.79 16.99
N LYS A 196 22.58 -16.64 16.98
CA LYS A 196 22.56 -15.67 18.08
C LYS A 196 23.97 -15.27 18.55
N CYS A 197 24.95 -15.27 17.65
CA CYS A 197 26.35 -14.97 17.97
C CYS A 197 26.55 -13.52 18.44
N VAL A 198 25.59 -12.63 18.15
CA VAL A 198 25.61 -11.24 18.59
C VAL A 198 24.27 -10.91 19.25
N PRO A 199 24.25 -10.49 20.53
CA PRO A 199 23.03 -10.03 21.17
C PRO A 199 22.54 -8.73 20.51
N GLU A 200 21.23 -8.61 20.30
CA GLU A 200 20.56 -7.41 19.80
C GLU A 200 21.08 -6.87 18.45
N GLN A 201 21.03 -7.71 17.41
CA GLN A 201 21.29 -7.24 16.06
C GLN A 201 20.17 -6.30 15.59
N LEU A 202 20.57 -5.14 15.06
CA LEU A 202 19.69 -4.18 14.38
C LEU A 202 20.06 -4.11 12.90
N GLY A 203 19.10 -3.74 12.06
CA GLY A 203 19.33 -3.47 10.65
C GLY A 203 18.64 -4.46 9.72
N PHE A 204 19.17 -4.55 8.50
CA PHE A 204 18.53 -5.24 7.38
C PHE A 204 18.27 -6.74 7.63
N ILE A 205 19.22 -7.43 8.28
CA ILE A 205 19.12 -8.90 8.50
C ILE A 205 17.96 -9.27 9.44
N PRO A 206 17.87 -8.71 10.68
CA PRO A 206 16.70 -8.93 11.54
C PRO A 206 15.38 -8.57 10.86
N ASP A 207 15.33 -7.49 10.09
CA ASP A 207 14.12 -7.04 9.41
C ASP A 207 13.65 -8.00 8.31
N ILE A 208 14.58 -8.55 7.52
CA ILE A 208 14.26 -9.62 6.56
C ILE A 208 13.70 -10.83 7.27
N TYR A 209 14.31 -11.24 8.39
CA TYR A 209 13.88 -12.42 9.12
C TYR A 209 12.48 -12.22 9.70
N LYS A 210 12.20 -11.08 10.33
CA LYS A 210 10.87 -10.70 10.82
C LYS A 210 9.83 -10.66 9.70
N ALA A 211 10.18 -10.09 8.53
CA ALA A 211 9.29 -10.09 7.38
C ALA A 211 9.04 -11.53 6.87
N ALA A 212 10.09 -12.34 6.76
CA ALA A 212 9.97 -13.72 6.31
C ALA A 212 9.11 -14.56 7.26
N GLU A 213 9.28 -14.39 8.56
CA GLU A 213 8.47 -15.02 9.60
C GLU A 213 7.00 -14.60 9.51
N LYS A 214 6.76 -13.28 9.39
CA LYS A 214 5.41 -12.72 9.24
C LYS A 214 4.62 -13.29 8.05
N TYR A 215 5.31 -13.66 6.96
CA TYR A 215 4.69 -14.22 5.76
C TYR A 215 4.97 -15.71 5.55
N ASN A 216 5.44 -16.42 6.58
CA ASN A 216 5.72 -17.86 6.54
C ASN A 216 6.63 -18.32 5.38
N ILE A 217 7.70 -17.55 5.11
CA ILE A 217 8.72 -17.87 4.09
C ILE A 217 10.13 -17.97 4.67
N THR A 218 10.25 -18.13 6.00
CA THR A 218 11.53 -18.24 6.73
C THR A 218 12.39 -19.39 6.22
N ASP A 219 11.79 -20.50 5.81
CA ASP A 219 12.52 -21.68 5.33
C ASP A 219 13.36 -21.37 4.10
N TYR A 220 12.91 -20.48 3.22
CA TYR A 220 13.71 -20.04 2.08
C TYR A 220 14.95 -19.25 2.50
N ILE A 221 14.83 -18.44 3.56
CA ILE A 221 15.95 -17.66 4.12
C ILE A 221 16.93 -18.60 4.84
N VAL A 222 16.43 -19.59 5.56
CA VAL A 222 17.25 -20.59 6.27
C VAL A 222 17.98 -21.49 5.27
N ASN A 223 17.28 -22.00 4.26
CA ASN A 223 17.89 -22.80 3.20
C ASN A 223 18.96 -22.01 2.46
N PHE A 224 18.71 -20.73 2.19
CA PHE A 224 19.69 -19.83 1.60
C PHE A 224 20.96 -19.67 2.44
N ALA A 225 20.79 -19.48 3.75
CA ALA A 225 21.91 -19.33 4.67
C ALA A 225 22.75 -20.62 4.74
N ASN A 226 22.11 -21.79 4.69
CA ASN A 226 22.78 -23.10 4.79
C ASN A 226 23.48 -23.52 3.49
N THR A 227 22.82 -23.33 2.33
CA THR A 227 23.28 -23.88 1.04
C THR A 227 23.89 -22.83 0.11
N GLY A 228 23.66 -21.55 0.37
CA GLY A 228 23.98 -20.44 -0.55
C GLY A 228 23.13 -20.42 -1.83
N SER A 229 22.22 -21.39 -1.99
CA SER A 229 21.29 -21.52 -3.11
C SER A 229 20.01 -20.75 -2.83
N PHE A 230 19.50 -20.05 -3.84
CA PHE A 230 18.29 -19.24 -3.72
C PHE A 230 17.39 -19.46 -4.94
N PRO A 231 16.05 -19.38 -4.80
CA PRO A 231 15.17 -19.39 -5.96
C PRO A 231 15.56 -18.34 -7.00
N SER A 232 15.27 -18.63 -8.26
CA SER A 232 15.46 -17.65 -9.33
C SER A 232 14.67 -16.37 -9.04
N LYS A 233 15.12 -15.23 -9.57
CA LYS A 233 14.46 -13.92 -9.34
C LYS A 233 12.95 -13.98 -9.66
N LYS A 234 12.57 -14.65 -10.77
CA LYS A 234 11.17 -14.79 -11.18
C LYS A 234 10.39 -15.64 -10.18
N LEU A 235 10.92 -16.81 -9.81
CA LEU A 235 10.29 -17.72 -8.85
C LEU A 235 10.15 -17.08 -7.46
N TRP A 236 11.20 -16.42 -6.98
CA TRP A 236 11.14 -15.72 -5.69
C TRP A 236 10.11 -14.60 -5.67
N SER A 237 10.01 -13.81 -6.75
CA SER A 237 8.98 -12.78 -6.84
C SER A 237 7.57 -13.37 -6.76
N VAL A 238 7.35 -14.55 -7.35
CA VAL A 238 6.06 -15.25 -7.25
C VAL A 238 5.80 -15.70 -5.82
N ILE A 239 6.78 -16.39 -5.19
CA ILE A 239 6.69 -16.87 -3.80
C ILE A 239 6.37 -15.72 -2.83
N VAL A 240 7.13 -14.62 -2.90
CA VAL A 240 6.93 -13.45 -2.03
C VAL A 240 5.57 -12.82 -2.24
N ASN A 241 5.16 -12.61 -3.49
CA ASN A 241 3.86 -11.99 -3.77
C ASN A 241 2.69 -12.87 -3.33
N GLN A 242 2.74 -14.17 -3.59
CA GLN A 242 1.69 -15.11 -3.19
C GLN A 242 1.52 -15.17 -1.67
N ASN A 243 2.63 -15.35 -0.92
CA ASN A 243 2.57 -15.44 0.53
C ASN A 243 2.12 -14.12 1.17
N ILE A 244 2.63 -12.98 0.69
CA ILE A 244 2.19 -11.67 1.22
C ILE A 244 0.71 -11.42 0.90
N ASN A 245 0.25 -11.73 -0.32
CA ASN A 245 -1.16 -11.59 -0.68
C ASN A 245 -2.05 -12.46 0.24
N ALA A 246 -1.69 -13.74 0.42
CA ALA A 246 -2.45 -14.68 1.24
C ALA A 246 -2.54 -14.24 2.71
N SER A 247 -1.42 -13.78 3.29
CA SER A 247 -1.43 -13.25 4.66
C SER A 247 -2.25 -11.98 4.81
N GLU A 248 -2.14 -11.04 3.85
CA GLU A 248 -2.95 -9.81 3.87
C GLU A 248 -4.45 -10.11 3.76
N GLU A 249 -4.83 -11.02 2.86
CA GLU A 249 -6.22 -11.47 2.71
C GLU A 249 -6.72 -12.14 4.00
N THR A 250 -5.93 -13.02 4.61
CA THR A 250 -6.30 -13.68 5.87
C THR A 250 -6.49 -12.67 7.00
N TRP A 251 -5.56 -11.72 7.18
CA TRP A 251 -5.69 -10.71 8.23
C TRP A 251 -6.83 -9.74 7.97
N TRP A 252 -7.06 -9.35 6.72
CA TRP A 252 -8.19 -8.49 6.37
C TRP A 252 -9.52 -9.20 6.61
N SER A 253 -9.67 -10.44 6.15
CA SER A 253 -10.85 -11.27 6.40
C SER A 253 -11.11 -11.44 7.89
N TYR A 254 -10.07 -11.69 8.69
CA TYR A 254 -10.18 -11.73 10.15
C TYR A 254 -10.68 -10.39 10.72
N ARG A 255 -10.05 -9.27 10.36
CA ARG A 255 -10.44 -7.93 10.87
C ARG A 255 -11.89 -7.58 10.54
N ILE A 256 -12.36 -7.85 9.32
CA ILE A 256 -13.75 -7.55 8.94
C ILE A 256 -14.75 -8.55 9.55
N SER A 257 -14.31 -9.77 9.89
CA SER A 257 -15.19 -10.77 10.53
C SER A 257 -15.45 -10.48 12.00
N CYS A 258 -14.49 -9.83 12.68
CA CYS A 258 -14.58 -9.49 14.09
C CYS A 258 -15.30 -8.15 14.38
N ASP A 259 -15.74 -7.43 13.36
CA ASP A 259 -16.34 -6.09 13.49
C ASP A 259 -17.69 -6.05 12.78
N ASN A 260 -18.78 -5.89 13.55
CA ASN A 260 -20.15 -5.90 13.05
C ASN A 260 -20.41 -4.76 12.03
N ASP A 261 -19.65 -3.66 12.07
CA ASP A 261 -19.75 -2.58 11.06
C ASP A 261 -19.49 -3.09 9.63
N PHE A 262 -18.83 -4.24 9.49
CA PHE A 262 -18.53 -4.87 8.21
C PHE A 262 -19.48 -6.02 7.86
N TYR A 263 -20.51 -6.32 8.68
CA TYR A 263 -21.42 -7.44 8.47
C TYR A 263 -21.99 -7.48 7.05
N MET A 264 -22.46 -6.36 6.51
CA MET A 264 -23.02 -6.32 5.17
C MET A 264 -21.90 -6.11 4.12
N PHE A 265 -20.83 -5.38 4.46
CA PHE A 265 -19.69 -5.18 3.57
C PHE A 265 -19.00 -6.48 3.17
N ARG A 266 -18.86 -7.46 4.07
CA ARG A 266 -18.25 -8.78 3.76
C ARG A 266 -19.06 -9.61 2.75
N HIS A 267 -20.39 -9.43 2.72
CA HIS A 267 -21.25 -10.11 1.74
C HIS A 267 -21.14 -9.44 0.36
N ILE A 268 -20.97 -8.12 0.35
CA ILE A 268 -20.78 -7.31 -0.85
C ILE A 268 -19.39 -7.51 -1.46
N HIS A 269 -18.37 -7.59 -0.60
CA HIS A 269 -16.98 -7.54 -0.97
C HIS A 269 -16.17 -8.52 -0.11
N SER A 270 -15.82 -9.67 -0.69
CA SER A 270 -15.24 -10.81 0.01
C SER A 270 -13.73 -10.98 -0.14
N ALA A 271 -13.05 -10.11 -0.90
CA ALA A 271 -11.61 -10.20 -1.13
C ALA A 271 -10.97 -8.83 -1.38
N ILE A 272 -9.68 -8.68 -1.10
CA ILE A 272 -8.90 -7.48 -1.41
C ILE A 272 -8.64 -7.41 -2.92
N LYS A 273 -9.61 -6.88 -3.67
CA LYS A 273 -9.51 -6.71 -5.13
C LYS A 273 -10.28 -5.45 -5.56
N PRO A 274 -9.99 -4.87 -6.72
CA PRO A 274 -10.82 -3.80 -7.27
C PRO A 274 -12.31 -4.16 -7.21
N HIS A 275 -13.12 -3.24 -6.67
CA HIS A 275 -14.57 -3.42 -6.65
C HIS A 275 -15.11 -3.52 -8.08
N LYS A 276 -16.19 -4.29 -8.28
CA LYS A 276 -16.78 -4.53 -9.59
C LYS A 276 -17.31 -3.25 -10.25
N ALA A 277 -18.02 -2.42 -9.48
CA ALA A 277 -18.39 -1.05 -9.87
C ALA A 277 -17.24 -0.27 -10.55
N TRP A 278 -16.04 -0.31 -9.97
CA TRP A 278 -14.88 0.36 -10.55
C TRP A 278 -14.31 -0.32 -11.79
N THR A 279 -14.44 -1.64 -11.87
CA THR A 279 -14.01 -2.42 -13.04
C THR A 279 -14.91 -2.15 -14.23
N ILE A 280 -16.21 -2.02 -14.02
CA ILE A 280 -17.18 -1.80 -15.09
C ILE A 280 -17.25 -0.35 -15.50
N ALA A 281 -17.18 0.62 -14.57
CA ALA A 281 -16.96 2.02 -14.93
C ALA A 281 -15.62 2.30 -15.64
N LYS A 282 -14.74 1.30 -15.72
CA LYS A 282 -13.52 1.38 -16.53
C LYS A 282 -13.75 0.88 -17.96
N GLN A 283 -14.65 -0.07 -18.14
CA GLN A 283 -15.08 -0.60 -19.44
C GLN A 283 -16.13 0.31 -20.10
N PHE A 284 -17.03 0.89 -19.29
CA PHE A 284 -18.16 1.74 -19.65
C PHE A 284 -18.04 3.08 -18.89
N PRO A 285 -17.26 4.05 -19.39
CA PRO A 285 -16.99 5.31 -18.69
C PRO A 285 -18.23 6.15 -18.37
N GLU A 286 -19.32 5.99 -19.11
CA GLU A 286 -20.63 6.61 -18.90
C GLU A 286 -21.25 6.22 -17.56
N LEU A 287 -21.04 4.97 -17.10
CA LEU A 287 -21.57 4.44 -15.84
C LEU A 287 -20.79 4.92 -14.61
N ARG A 288 -19.81 5.79 -14.77
CA ARG A 288 -18.90 6.21 -13.70
C ARG A 288 -19.62 6.93 -12.55
N VAL A 289 -20.67 7.70 -12.85
CA VAL A 289 -21.47 8.38 -11.82
C VAL A 289 -22.23 7.35 -10.99
N SER A 290 -22.86 6.38 -11.64
CA SER A 290 -23.57 5.27 -11.01
C SER A 290 -22.65 4.37 -10.20
N ALA A 291 -21.49 3.99 -10.75
CA ALA A 291 -20.47 3.23 -10.02
C ALA A 291 -19.96 4.00 -8.79
N LYS A 292 -19.77 5.32 -8.89
CA LYS A 292 -19.40 6.15 -7.73
C LYS A 292 -20.48 6.15 -6.66
N TYR A 293 -21.74 6.22 -7.07
CA TYR A 293 -22.85 6.17 -6.15
C TYR A 293 -22.91 4.82 -5.40
N VAL A 294 -22.77 3.69 -6.11
CA VAL A 294 -22.66 2.35 -5.52
C VAL A 294 -21.51 2.28 -4.51
N ILE A 295 -20.34 2.82 -4.85
CA ILE A 295 -19.17 2.80 -3.97
C ILE A 295 -19.36 3.68 -2.72
N ASP A 296 -20.03 4.81 -2.86
CA ASP A 296 -20.38 5.66 -1.71
C ASP A 296 -21.30 4.93 -0.75
N LEU A 297 -22.31 4.22 -1.27
CA LEU A 297 -23.19 3.37 -0.48
C LEU A 297 -22.40 2.27 0.24
N CYS A 298 -21.55 1.52 -0.46
CA CYS A 298 -20.66 0.51 0.14
C CYS A 298 -19.80 1.08 1.28
N SER A 299 -19.39 2.34 1.16
CA SER A 299 -18.54 3.01 2.15
C SER A 299 -19.27 3.39 3.44
N ILE A 300 -20.59 3.61 3.38
CA ILE A 300 -21.43 4.00 4.52
C ILE A 300 -22.19 2.83 5.14
N VAL A 301 -22.27 1.67 4.49
CA VAL A 301 -22.86 0.42 5.03
C VAL A 301 -22.39 0.22 6.47
N ARG A 302 -23.33 0.06 7.41
CA ARG A 302 -23.06 -0.30 8.80
C ARG A 302 -24.14 -1.26 9.27
N TYR A 303 -23.86 -1.93 10.37
CA TYR A 303 -24.84 -2.71 11.08
C TYR A 303 -25.61 -1.78 12.03
N GLU A 304 -26.93 -1.85 11.98
CA GLU A 304 -27.86 -1.00 12.72
C GLU A 304 -28.91 -1.93 13.36
N ASP A 305 -28.96 -1.97 14.69
CA ASP A 305 -29.92 -2.78 15.47
C ASP A 305 -31.21 -2.03 15.80
N GLU A 306 -31.21 -0.72 15.58
CA GLU A 306 -32.28 0.18 15.99
C GLU A 306 -32.83 0.94 14.78
N HIS A 307 -34.11 1.30 14.86
CA HIS A 307 -34.71 2.16 13.86
C HIS A 307 -34.13 3.56 13.98
N LEU A 308 -33.46 4.02 12.92
CA LEU A 308 -32.89 5.36 12.83
C LEU A 308 -33.81 6.27 12.01
N LEU A 309 -33.80 7.55 12.34
CA LEU A 309 -34.50 8.58 11.58
C LEU A 309 -33.63 9.05 10.42
N CYS A 310 -34.18 9.11 9.21
CA CYS A 310 -33.47 9.65 8.06
C CYS A 310 -33.45 11.17 8.11
N ASP A 311 -32.25 11.75 8.27
CA ASP A 311 -32.02 13.20 8.25
C ASP A 311 -32.49 13.90 6.95
N LYS A 312 -32.76 13.12 5.89
CA LYS A 312 -33.12 13.65 4.57
C LYS A 312 -34.62 13.63 4.30
N CYS A 313 -35.30 12.51 4.58
CA CYS A 313 -36.72 12.34 4.28
C CYS A 313 -37.62 12.21 5.52
N GLY A 314 -37.02 12.15 6.73
CA GLY A 314 -37.76 12.04 7.98
C GLY A 314 -38.43 10.68 8.24
N LYS A 315 -38.14 9.64 7.44
CA LYS A 315 -38.67 8.28 7.64
C LYS A 315 -37.74 7.46 8.54
N PHE A 316 -38.33 6.57 9.34
CA PHE A 316 -37.57 5.58 10.10
C PHE A 316 -37.12 4.42 9.21
N PHE A 317 -35.92 3.89 9.46
CA PHE A 317 -35.37 2.74 8.75
C PHE A 317 -34.48 1.90 9.67
N LEU A 318 -34.28 0.62 9.30
CA LEU A 318 -33.33 -0.29 9.97
C LEU A 318 -31.99 -0.40 9.27
N ASN A 319 -31.95 -0.18 7.95
CA ASN A 319 -30.72 -0.24 7.17
C ASN A 319 -30.65 1.00 6.28
N ILE A 320 -29.71 1.89 6.59
CA ILE A 320 -29.53 3.13 5.84
C ILE A 320 -29.35 2.90 4.34
N VAL A 321 -28.65 1.85 3.92
CA VAL A 321 -28.36 1.64 2.49
C VAL A 321 -29.56 1.07 1.74
N GLU A 322 -30.28 0.13 2.35
CA GLU A 322 -31.53 -0.37 1.81
C GLU A 322 -32.58 0.75 1.71
N HIS A 323 -32.71 1.57 2.77
CA HIS A 323 -33.56 2.75 2.73
C HIS A 323 -33.20 3.68 1.58
N LEU A 324 -31.91 3.98 1.42
CA LEU A 324 -31.45 4.85 0.35
C LEU A 324 -31.74 4.27 -1.05
N LEU A 325 -31.50 2.97 -1.25
CA LEU A 325 -31.68 2.33 -2.55
C LEU A 325 -33.13 1.97 -2.90
N VAL A 326 -34.03 1.87 -1.93
CA VAL A 326 -35.38 1.32 -2.18
C VAL A 326 -36.48 2.32 -1.86
N SER A 327 -36.37 3.11 -0.77
CA SER A 327 -37.54 3.82 -0.20
C SER A 327 -37.31 5.29 0.18
N CYS A 328 -36.11 5.83 -0.01
CA CYS A 328 -35.81 7.21 0.33
C CYS A 328 -36.31 8.16 -0.76
N ASP A 329 -37.32 8.98 -0.43
CA ASP A 329 -37.91 9.95 -1.35
C ASP A 329 -36.91 11.05 -1.75
N PHE A 330 -36.06 11.49 -0.83
CA PHE A 330 -35.12 12.60 -1.07
C PHE A 330 -34.06 12.29 -2.15
N ILE A 331 -33.74 11.02 -2.35
CA ILE A 331 -32.73 10.61 -3.35
C ILE A 331 -33.35 9.78 -4.48
N GLN A 332 -34.65 9.93 -4.70
CA GLN A 332 -35.37 9.25 -5.77
C GLN A 332 -34.70 9.46 -7.13
N ASP A 333 -34.40 10.70 -7.50
CA ASP A 333 -33.77 11.00 -8.79
C ASP A 333 -32.47 10.21 -9.01
N LYS A 334 -31.60 10.12 -7.99
CA LYS A 334 -30.34 9.36 -8.09
C LYS A 334 -30.53 7.86 -8.19
N ARG A 335 -31.57 7.35 -7.53
CA ARG A 335 -31.94 5.93 -7.60
C ARG A 335 -32.49 5.62 -9.00
N ASP A 336 -33.33 6.50 -9.53
CA ASP A 336 -33.94 6.35 -10.83
C ASP A 336 -32.87 6.44 -11.93
N ASP A 337 -31.91 7.37 -11.83
CA ASP A 337 -30.72 7.46 -12.71
C ASP A 337 -29.90 6.16 -12.69
N LEU A 338 -29.58 5.65 -11.48
CA LEU A 338 -28.86 4.38 -11.33
C LEU A 338 -29.65 3.23 -11.97
N TRP A 339 -30.96 3.21 -11.79
CA TRP A 339 -31.83 2.17 -12.32
C TRP A 339 -31.93 2.20 -13.85
N GLN A 340 -32.00 3.40 -14.43
CA GLN A 340 -31.93 3.58 -15.89
C GLN A 340 -30.59 3.09 -16.44
N ASP A 341 -29.48 3.47 -15.82
CA ASP A 341 -28.14 3.00 -16.21
C ASP A 341 -28.03 1.47 -16.16
N ILE A 342 -28.65 0.84 -15.15
CA ILE A 342 -28.72 -0.62 -15.03
C ILE A 342 -29.53 -1.25 -16.16
N ILE A 343 -30.73 -0.75 -16.42
CA ILE A 343 -31.61 -1.32 -17.45
C ILE A 343 -30.97 -1.16 -18.83
N ASN A 344 -30.30 -0.04 -19.10
CA ASN A 344 -29.72 0.24 -20.40
C ASN A 344 -28.59 -0.73 -20.80
N ILE A 345 -27.93 -1.36 -19.83
CA ILE A 345 -26.82 -2.31 -20.07
C ILE A 345 -27.22 -3.77 -19.87
N ASN A 346 -28.46 -4.04 -19.44
CA ASN A 346 -28.94 -5.39 -19.14
C ASN A 346 -30.18 -5.73 -19.99
N PRO A 347 -30.43 -7.02 -20.26
CA PRO A 347 -31.63 -7.42 -20.98
C PRO A 347 -32.90 -7.20 -20.14
N ILE A 348 -34.07 -7.07 -20.77
CA ILE A 348 -35.36 -6.82 -20.09
C ILE A 348 -35.67 -7.89 -19.03
N GLN A 349 -35.29 -9.14 -19.27
CA GLN A 349 -35.48 -10.23 -18.31
C GLN A 349 -34.73 -10.00 -16.99
N PHE A 350 -33.67 -9.19 -17.01
CA PHE A 350 -32.95 -8.78 -15.81
C PHE A 350 -33.79 -7.84 -14.93
N SER A 351 -34.55 -6.91 -15.51
CA SER A 351 -35.41 -6.02 -14.71
C SER A 351 -36.48 -6.83 -13.98
N VAL A 352 -37.10 -7.79 -14.67
CA VAL A 352 -38.08 -8.72 -14.08
C VAL A 352 -37.46 -9.53 -12.94
N PHE A 353 -36.22 -10.00 -13.11
CA PHE A 353 -35.49 -10.68 -12.04
C PHE A 353 -35.27 -9.76 -10.83
N MET A 354 -34.80 -8.53 -11.05
CA MET A 354 -34.57 -7.58 -9.96
C MET A 354 -35.85 -7.19 -9.22
N ASP A 355 -36.97 -7.04 -9.92
CA ASP A 355 -38.29 -6.76 -9.31
C ASP A 355 -38.81 -7.93 -8.46
N SER A 356 -38.30 -9.15 -8.70
CA SER A 356 -38.65 -10.34 -7.92
C SER A 356 -37.86 -10.48 -6.61
N LEU A 357 -36.79 -9.68 -6.44
CA LEU A 357 -35.93 -9.75 -5.26
C LEU A 357 -36.55 -9.04 -4.05
N SER A 358 -36.28 -9.55 -2.85
CA SER A 358 -36.53 -8.77 -1.63
C SER A 358 -35.67 -7.51 -1.61
N ALA A 359 -36.05 -6.49 -0.83
CA ALA A 359 -35.29 -5.25 -0.70
C ALA A 359 -33.82 -5.49 -0.30
N HIS A 360 -33.58 -6.50 0.56
CA HIS A 360 -32.25 -6.91 0.99
C HIS A 360 -31.45 -7.56 -0.14
N GLU A 361 -32.04 -8.50 -0.87
CA GLU A 361 -31.40 -9.17 -2.02
C GLU A 361 -31.10 -8.16 -3.14
N PHE A 362 -32.07 -7.29 -3.47
CA PHE A 362 -31.89 -6.19 -4.40
C PHE A 362 -30.68 -5.34 -4.00
N THR A 363 -30.65 -4.88 -2.74
CA THR A 363 -29.56 -4.04 -2.22
C THR A 363 -28.20 -4.74 -2.30
N THR A 364 -28.11 -6.01 -1.90
CA THR A 364 -26.85 -6.76 -1.94
C THR A 364 -26.39 -7.05 -3.36
N THR A 365 -27.30 -7.34 -4.29
CA THR A 365 -27.02 -7.51 -5.72
C THR A 365 -26.47 -6.23 -6.35
N ILE A 366 -27.12 -5.10 -6.11
CA ILE A 366 -26.67 -3.78 -6.61
C ILE A 366 -25.29 -3.44 -6.08
N LEU A 367 -25.09 -3.55 -4.76
CA LEU A 367 -23.84 -3.12 -4.13
C LEU A 367 -22.67 -4.04 -4.45
N SER A 368 -22.89 -5.36 -4.52
CA SER A 368 -21.82 -6.31 -4.85
C SER A 368 -21.48 -6.32 -6.34
N CYS A 369 -22.40 -5.77 -7.14
CA CYS A 369 -22.45 -5.90 -8.58
C CYS A 369 -22.27 -7.37 -9.01
N ASN A 370 -22.92 -8.28 -8.27
CA ASN A 370 -22.99 -9.71 -8.56
C ASN A 370 -24.44 -10.13 -8.68
N THR A 371 -24.73 -10.92 -9.70
CA THR A 371 -26.04 -11.51 -9.91
C THR A 371 -25.87 -13.04 -9.93
N SER A 372 -26.82 -13.75 -9.33
CA SER A 372 -27.00 -15.20 -9.56
C SER A 372 -27.74 -15.46 -10.88
N TYR A 373 -28.17 -14.38 -11.55
CA TYR A 373 -28.86 -14.40 -12.83
C TYR A 373 -27.97 -14.98 -13.92
N LYS A 374 -28.30 -16.21 -14.35
CA LYS A 374 -27.68 -16.87 -15.50
C LYS A 374 -28.65 -16.76 -16.67
N LEU A 375 -28.24 -16.06 -17.73
CA LEU A 375 -28.92 -16.15 -19.02
C LEU A 375 -28.61 -17.53 -19.62
N GLU A 376 -29.58 -18.10 -20.34
CA GLU A 376 -29.43 -19.38 -21.06
C GLU A 376 -28.36 -19.31 -22.18
N ASN A 377 -27.82 -18.12 -22.49
CA ASN A 377 -26.68 -17.92 -23.39
C ASN A 377 -25.53 -17.26 -22.63
N GLU A 378 -24.39 -17.95 -22.53
CA GLU A 378 -23.26 -17.69 -21.62
C GLU A 378 -22.44 -16.40 -21.84
N GLU A 379 -22.82 -15.47 -22.73
CA GLU A 379 -21.87 -14.46 -23.22
C GLU A 379 -21.84 -13.07 -22.56
N LEU A 380 -22.66 -12.75 -21.56
CA LEU A 380 -22.56 -11.43 -20.88
C LEU A 380 -22.63 -11.53 -19.36
N THR A 381 -21.58 -12.06 -18.74
CA THR A 381 -21.41 -12.09 -17.27
C THR A 381 -20.58 -10.90 -16.76
N PHE A 382 -21.04 -9.68 -17.01
CA PHE A 382 -20.48 -8.48 -16.35
C PHE A 382 -21.60 -7.52 -15.95
N PHE A 383 -21.85 -7.38 -14.64
CA PHE A 383 -22.84 -6.46 -14.05
C PHE A 383 -22.17 -5.42 -13.15
N LEU A 384 -22.55 -4.15 -13.36
CA LEU A 384 -22.15 -2.83 -12.81
C LEU A 384 -20.79 -2.53 -12.16
#